data_AF-A0AAN6MXG6-F1
#
_entry.id   AF-A0AAN6MXG6-F1
#
_cell.length_a   1.000
_cell.length_b   1.000
_cell.length_c   1.000
_cell.angle_alpha   90.00
_cell.angle_beta   90.00
_cell.angle_gamma   90.00
#
_symmetry.space_group_name_H-M   'P 1'
#
loop_
_entity.id
_entity.type
_entity.pdbx_description
1 polymer ?
#
loop_
_entity_poly.entity_id
_entity_poly.type
_entity_poly.pdbx_seq_one_letter_code
_entity_poly.pdbx_strand_id
1 'polypeptide(L)' 'AKATIVKFVRELEHEAKVYERLQQLQGVCVPVFLGVVDLRDVERTSYYDIQVQIIHLMLLSSDGSIL' A
#
# COMPACT_ATOMS: atom_id res chain seq x y z
N ALA A 1 -0.78 -4.92 4.65
CA ALA A 1 -1.19 -3.99 3.57
C ALA A 1 -1.95 -2.82 4.16
N LYS A 2 -1.84 -1.63 3.57
CA LYS A 2 -2.60 -0.42 3.89
C LYS A 2 -3.49 -0.08 2.70
N ALA A 3 -4.73 0.33 2.93
CA ALA A 3 -5.71 0.52 1.88
C ALA A 3 -6.35 1.91 1.97
N THR A 4 -6.85 2.41 0.84
CA THR A 4 -7.51 3.71 0.81
C THR A 4 -8.62 3.82 -0.24
N ILE A 5 -9.51 4.77 0.00
CA ILE A 5 -10.53 5.23 -0.93
C ILE A 5 -9.95 6.27 -1.89
N VAL A 6 -10.70 6.64 -2.93
CA VAL A 6 -10.27 7.59 -3.97
C VAL A 6 -9.73 8.91 -3.43
N LYS A 7 -10.31 9.39 -2.33
CA LYS A 7 -9.95 10.67 -1.72
C LYS A 7 -8.51 10.74 -1.24
N PHE A 8 -7.95 9.63 -0.73
CA PHE A 8 -6.61 9.65 -0.13
C PHE A 8 -5.57 8.81 -0.89
N VAL A 9 -5.77 8.62 -2.21
CA VAL A 9 -4.81 7.91 -3.06
C VAL A 9 -3.48 8.65 -3.10
N ARG A 10 -3.50 9.98 -3.28
CA ARG A 10 -2.27 10.79 -3.41
C ARG A 10 -1.40 10.74 -2.15
N GLU A 11 -2.04 10.69 -0.99
CA GLU A 11 -1.37 10.57 0.30
C GLU A 11 -0.73 9.20 0.45
N LEU A 12 -1.41 8.14 0.01
CA LEU A 12 -0.86 6.79 0.06
C LEU A 12 0.28 6.59 -0.97
N GLU A 13 0.18 7.20 -2.15
CA GLU A 13 1.27 7.25 -3.14
C GLU A 13 2.48 8.06 -2.63
N HIS A 14 2.24 9.12 -1.86
CA HIS A 14 3.31 9.87 -1.22
C HIS A 14 4.05 9.00 -0.20
N GLU A 15 3.30 8.27 0.64
CA GLU A 15 3.88 7.33 1.60
C GLU A 15 4.68 6.22 0.91
N ALA A 16 4.19 5.66 -0.21
CA ALA A 16 4.94 4.69 -1.01
C ALA A 16 6.30 5.26 -1.47
N LYS A 17 6.34 6.52 -1.94
CA LYS A 17 7.60 7.20 -2.30
C LYS A 17 8.52 7.43 -1.10
N VAL A 18 7.97 7.58 0.11
CA VAL A 18 8.79 7.62 1.33
C VAL A 18 9.42 6.26 1.57
N TYR A 19 8.66 5.17 1.47
CA TYR A 19 9.21 3.82 1.59
C TYR A 19 10.31 3.53 0.56
N GLU A 20 10.14 3.93 -0.71
CA GLU A 20 11.17 3.80 -1.74
C GLU A 20 12.48 4.48 -1.34
N ARG A 21 12.41 5.67 -0.72
CA ARG A 21 13.60 6.39 -0.22
C ARG A 21 14.24 5.72 1.00
N LEU A 22 13.45 5.00 1.79
CA LEU A 22 13.89 4.28 2.99
C LEU A 22 14.32 2.84 2.71
N GLN A 23 14.60 2.46 1.45
CA GLN A 23 14.92 1.09 1.05
C GLN A 23 15.94 0.39 1.94
N GLN A 24 16.99 1.10 2.39
CA GLN A 24 18.03 0.53 3.24
C GLN A 24 17.59 0.27 4.70
N LEU A 25 16.50 0.88 5.15
CA LEU A 25 15.97 0.74 6.51
C LEU A 25 14.79 -0.24 6.60
N GLN A 26 14.32 -0.73 5.45
CA GLN A 26 13.20 -1.66 5.37
C GLN A 26 13.58 -3.04 5.95
N GLY A 27 12.63 -3.68 6.63
CA GLY A 27 12.84 -4.95 7.32
C GLY A 27 13.64 -4.84 8.62
N VAL A 28 14.15 -3.65 8.95
CA VAL A 28 14.90 -3.37 10.19
C VAL A 28 14.18 -2.34 11.05
N CYS A 29 13.98 -1.14 10.51
CA CYS A 29 13.37 -0.02 11.25
C CYS A 29 11.95 0.29 10.76
N VAL A 30 11.64 -0.03 9.51
CA VAL A 30 10.32 0.16 8.89
C VAL A 30 9.90 -1.10 8.13
N PRO A 31 8.60 -1.32 7.90
CA PRO A 31 8.12 -2.45 7.08
C PRO A 31 8.76 -2.51 5.70
N VAL A 32 8.85 -3.72 5.12
CA VAL A 32 9.27 -3.91 3.73
C VAL A 32 8.14 -3.47 2.81
N PHE A 33 8.41 -2.55 1.89
CA PHE A 33 7.48 -2.11 0.86
C PHE A 33 7.54 -3.06 -0.33
N LEU A 34 6.40 -3.72 -0.59
CA LEU A 34 6.28 -4.74 -1.63
C LEU A 34 5.64 -4.19 -2.92
N GLY A 35 5.19 -2.94 -2.90
CA GLY A 35 4.57 -2.28 -4.04
C GLY A 35 3.17 -1.73 -3.76
N VAL A 36 2.56 -1.18 -4.80
CA VAL A 36 1.20 -0.62 -4.79
C VAL A 36 0.33 -1.35 -5.81
N VAL A 37 -0.97 -1.41 -5.54
CA VAL A 37 -1.98 -2.00 -6.43
C VAL A 37 -3.19 -1.06 -6.48
N ASP A 38 -3.54 -0.60 -7.68
CA ASP A 38 -4.86 -0.04 -7.93
C ASP A 38 -5.84 -1.16 -8.24
N LEU A 39 -6.87 -1.30 -7.41
CA LEU A 39 -7.85 -2.36 -7.54
C LEU A 39 -8.70 -2.23 -8.81
N ARG A 40 -8.75 -1.04 -9.41
CA ARG A 40 -9.45 -0.79 -10.68
C ARG A 40 -8.72 -1.44 -11.85
N ASP A 41 -7.38 -1.52 -11.78
CA ASP A 41 -6.55 -2.12 -12.83
C ASP A 41 -6.66 -3.66 -12.87
N VAL A 42 -7.07 -4.26 -11.75
CA VAL A 42 -7.27 -5.72 -11.60
C VAL A 42 -8.75 -6.11 -11.53
N GLU A 43 -9.64 -5.21 -11.98
CA GLU A 43 -11.10 -5.40 -12.04
C GLU A 43 -11.73 -5.91 -10.73
N ARG A 44 -11.13 -5.55 -9.58
CA ARG A 44 -11.52 -6.05 -8.26
C ARG A 44 -12.27 -4.97 -7.50
N THR A 45 -13.51 -5.27 -7.12
CA THR A 45 -14.28 -4.39 -6.23
C THR A 45 -14.15 -4.85 -4.79
N SER A 46 -13.65 -3.98 -3.91
CA SER A 46 -13.50 -4.28 -2.46
C SER A 46 -14.11 -3.16 -1.63
N TYR A 47 -14.83 -3.53 -0.57
CA TYR A 47 -15.49 -2.60 0.35
C TYR A 47 -14.98 -2.82 1.77
N TYR A 48 -14.71 -1.72 2.48
CA TYR A 48 -14.43 -1.75 3.91
C TYR A 48 -15.72 -1.77 4.72
N ASP A 49 -16.70 -0.97 4.30
CA ASP A 49 -18.04 -0.86 4.87
C ASP A 49 -19.03 -0.52 3.74
N ILE A 50 -20.32 -0.45 4.04
CA ILE A 50 -21.38 -0.05 3.12
C ILE A 50 -21.00 1.28 2.48
N GLN A 51 -20.88 1.27 1.14
CA GLN A 51 -20.50 2.42 0.29
C GLN A 51 -19.07 2.95 0.47
N VAL A 52 -18.22 2.31 1.27
CA VAL A 52 -16.80 2.68 1.40
C VAL A 52 -15.95 1.77 0.52
N GLN A 53 -15.83 2.13 -0.76
CA GLN A 53 -15.04 1.39 -1.74
C GLN A 53 -13.55 1.67 -1.56
N ILE A 54 -12.79 0.61 -1.30
CA ILE A 54 -11.33 0.62 -1.36
C ILE A 54 -10.92 0.55 -2.83
N ILE A 55 -10.03 1.44 -3.26
CA ILE A 55 -9.51 1.43 -4.64
C ILE A 55 -8.00 1.29 -4.74
N HIS A 56 -7.25 1.55 -3.69
CA HIS A 56 -5.79 1.52 -3.76
C HIS A 56 -5.19 0.86 -2.52
N LEU A 57 -4.19 0.01 -2.74
CA LEU A 57 -3.51 -0.78 -1.72
C LEU A 57 -2.00 -0.53 -1.79
N MET A 58 -1.38 -0.37 -0.63
CA MET A 58 0.06 -0.42 -0.42
C MET A 58 0.40 -1.72 0.32
N LEU A 59 1.21 -2.57 -0.30
CA LEU A 59 1.60 -3.86 0.24
C LEU A 59 2.86 -3.71 1.10
N LEU A 60 2.80 -4.25 2.32
CA LEU A 60 3.85 -4.15 3.32
C LEU A 60 4.08 -5.53 3.96
N SER A 61 5.34 -5.87 4.23
CA SER A 61 5.71 -7.03 5.06
C SER A 61 6.34 -6.60 6.38
N SER A 62 6.04 -7.34 7.45
CA SER A 62 6.66 -7.15 8.76
C SER A 62 7.96 -7.92 8.92
N ASP A 63 8.20 -8.94 8.09
CA ASP A 63 9.43 -9.70 8.04
C ASP A 63 10.30 -9.21 6.87
N GLY A 64 11.60 -9.05 7.14
CA GLY A 64 12.60 -8.67 6.14
C GLY A 64 12.90 -9.77 5.12
N SER A 65 12.18 -10.90 5.17
CA SER A 65 12.35 -12.05 4.30
C SER A 65 11.81 -11.70 2.92
N ILE A 66 12.70 -11.20 2.06
CA ILE A 66 12.46 -11.17 0.62
C ILE A 66 12.33 -12.64 0.19
N LEU A 67 11.18 -13.04 -0.37
CA LEU A 67 10.99 -14.36 -0.98
C LEU A 67 11.99 -14.58 -2.13
#